data_AF-A0A9X2JBE5-F1
#
_entry.id   AF-A0A9X2JBE5-F1
#
_cell.length_a   1.000
_cell.length_b   1.000
_cell.length_c   1.000
_cell.angle_alpha   90.00
_cell.angle_beta   90.00
_cell.angle_gamma   90.00
#
_symmetry.space_group_name_H-M   'P 1'
#
loop_
_entity.id
_entity.type
_entity.pdbx_description
1 polymer ?
#
loop_
_entity_poly.entity_id
_entity_poly.type
_entity_poly.pdbx_seq_one_letter_code
_entity_poly.pdbx_strand_id
1 'polypeptide(L)'
;MSATIKEQARFDARLSKEQKQFFEKAAYLGGFRNLTDFIILSAQEKAMEIIKEKEQIIASERDSELFFDAITNPKKPSEALKKALEDYNAFISNSK
;
A
#
# COMPACT_ATOMS: atom_id res chain seq x y z
N MET A 1 11.42 20.34 20.88
CA MET A 1 10.34 19.55 20.24
C MET A 1 9.97 20.25 18.96
N SER A 2 10.49 19.80 17.82
CA SER A 2 10.16 20.41 16.53
C SER A 2 8.78 19.94 16.13
N ALA A 3 7.81 20.85 16.10
CA ALA A 3 6.50 20.58 15.54
C ALA A 3 6.69 20.19 14.06
N THR A 4 6.28 18.98 13.69
CA THR A 4 6.26 18.54 12.29
C THR A 4 5.30 19.44 11.52
N ILE A 5 5.84 20.39 10.77
CA ILE A 5 5.05 21.22 9.85
C ILE A 5 4.52 20.26 8.79
N LYS A 6 3.22 19.98 8.81
CA LYS A 6 2.56 19.26 7.71
C LYS A 6 2.52 20.18 6.51
N GLU A 7 3.40 19.94 5.55
CA GLU A 7 3.36 20.63 4.26
C GLU A 7 2.00 20.36 3.59
N GLN A 8 1.33 21.43 3.17
CA GLN A 8 0.05 21.35 2.48
C GLN A 8 0.29 21.23 0.97
N ALA A 9 -0.31 20.24 0.34
CA ALA A 9 -0.32 20.06 -1.11
C ALA A 9 -1.73 20.32 -1.66
N ARG A 10 -1.81 20.83 -2.89
CA ARG A 10 -3.09 21.09 -3.57
C ARG A 10 -3.52 19.88 -4.39
N PHE A 11 -4.82 19.64 -4.42
CA PHE A 11 -5.46 18.68 -5.31
C PHE A 11 -6.28 19.46 -6.35
N ASP A 12 -5.86 19.40 -7.61
CA ASP A 12 -6.50 20.11 -8.72
C ASP A 12 -7.24 19.12 -9.63
N ALA A 13 -8.56 19.25 -9.72
CA ALA A 13 -9.40 18.41 -10.58
C ALA A 13 -10.47 19.26 -11.29
N ARG A 14 -10.79 18.89 -12.53
CA ARG A 14 -11.90 19.47 -13.29
C ARG A 14 -13.04 18.44 -13.36
N LEU A 15 -14.25 18.89 -13.01
CA LEU A 15 -15.46 18.08 -13.09
C LEU A 15 -16.38 18.64 -14.18
N SER A 16 -17.07 17.76 -14.89
CA SER A 16 -18.23 18.18 -15.67
C SER A 16 -19.33 18.69 -14.74
N LYS A 17 -20.26 19.48 -15.28
CA LYS A 17 -21.42 19.96 -14.51
C LYS A 17 -22.24 18.80 -13.94
N GLU A 18 -22.43 17.76 -14.73
CA GLU A 18 -23.16 16.55 -14.36
C GLU A 18 -22.46 15.80 -13.22
N GLN A 19 -21.15 15.62 -13.31
CA GLN A 19 -20.35 14.99 -12.24
C GLN A 19 -20.44 15.79 -10.94
N LYS A 20 -20.30 17.11 -11.02
CA LYS A 20 -20.41 17.99 -9.84
C LYS A 20 -21.78 17.84 -9.18
N GLN A 21 -22.87 17.89 -9.95
CA GLN A 21 -24.23 17.74 -9.43
C GLN A 21 -24.45 16.36 -8.80
N PHE A 22 -23.95 15.31 -9.46
CA PHE A 22 -24.05 13.94 -8.94
C PHE A 22 -23.31 13.79 -7.60
N PHE A 23 -22.08 14.28 -7.51
CA PHE A 23 -21.30 14.23 -6.27
C PHE A 23 -21.85 15.13 -5.17
N GLU A 24 -22.41 16.29 -5.50
CA GLU A 24 -23.08 17.16 -4.51
C GLU A 24 -24.31 16.46 -3.92
N LYS A 25 -25.09 15.76 -4.75
CA LYS A 25 -26.23 14.95 -4.28
C LYS A 25 -25.75 13.81 -3.36
N ALA A 26 -24.68 13.11 -3.74
CA ALA A 26 -24.09 12.05 -2.92
C ALA A 26 -23.56 12.59 -1.57
N ALA A 27 -22.86 13.73 -1.61
CA ALA A 27 -22.35 14.40 -0.41
C ALA A 27 -23.48 14.78 0.55
N TYR A 28 -24.57 15.35 0.03
CA TYR A 28 -25.75 15.70 0.83
C TYR A 28 -26.38 14.47 1.48
N LEU A 29 -26.64 13.41 0.71
CA LEU A 29 -27.27 12.18 1.21
C LEU A 29 -26.37 11.42 2.20
N GLY A 30 -25.04 11.47 2.00
CA GLY A 30 -24.05 10.85 2.87
C GLY A 30 -23.73 11.65 4.14
N GLY A 31 -24.33 12.83 4.33
CA GLY A 31 -24.10 13.66 5.52
C GLY A 31 -22.75 14.38 5.55
N PHE A 32 -22.10 14.56 4.39
CA PHE A 32 -20.84 15.29 4.30
C PHE A 32 -21.06 16.80 4.39
N ARG A 33 -20.08 17.50 4.96
CA ARG A 33 -20.18 18.96 5.18
C ARG A 33 -20.20 19.75 3.87
N ASN A 34 -19.48 19.26 2.85
CA ASN A 34 -19.41 19.85 1.51
C ASN A 34 -18.82 18.84 0.51
N LEU A 35 -18.82 19.22 -0.78
CA LEU A 35 -18.29 18.41 -1.87
C LEU A 35 -16.80 18.05 -1.71
N THR A 36 -15.98 18.98 -1.21
CA THR A 36 -14.54 18.73 -1.00
C THR A 36 -14.32 17.66 0.06
N ASP A 37 -15.04 17.75 1.19
CA ASP A 37 -15.01 16.77 2.27
C ASP A 37 -15.37 15.37 1.75
N PHE A 38 -16.45 15.29 0.96
CA PHE A 38 -16.87 14.05 0.30
C PHE A 38 -15.78 13.47 -0.61
N ILE A 39 -15.21 14.27 -1.52
CA ILE A 39 -14.22 13.80 -2.50
C ILE A 39 -12.95 13.31 -1.79
N ILE A 40 -12.43 14.09 -0.84
CA ILE A 40 -11.17 13.75 -0.16
C ILE A 40 -11.33 12.49 0.69
N LEU A 41 -12.41 12.38 1.47
CA LEU A 41 -12.66 11.20 2.29
C LEU A 41 -12.90 9.96 1.43
N SER A 42 -13.71 10.07 0.38
CA SER A 42 -13.97 8.93 -0.53
C SER A 42 -12.69 8.47 -1.24
N ALA A 43 -11.86 9.41 -1.69
CA ALA A 43 -10.58 9.07 -2.32
C ALA A 43 -9.61 8.42 -1.33
N GLN A 44 -9.57 8.92 -0.08
CA GLN A 44 -8.75 8.35 0.98
C GLN A 44 -9.19 6.93 1.34
N GLU A 45 -10.50 6.70 1.50
CA GLU A 45 -11.06 5.36 1.76
C GLU A 45 -10.68 4.38 0.66
N LYS A 46 -10.87 4.77 -0.61
CA LYS A 46 -10.53 3.90 -1.73
C LYS A 46 -9.03 3.66 -1.85
N ALA A 47 -8.20 4.67 -1.57
CA ALA A 47 -6.75 4.52 -1.55
C ALA A 47 -6.31 3.52 -0.47
N MET A 48 -6.87 3.60 0.75
CA MET A 48 -6.57 2.64 1.82
C MET A 48 -6.97 1.21 1.44
N GLU A 49 -8.13 1.02 0.80
CA GLU A 49 -8.57 -0.28 0.31
C GLU A 49 -7.58 -0.86 -0.70
N ILE A 50 -7.16 -0.06 -1.70
CA ILE A 50 -6.21 -0.48 -2.73
C ILE A 50 -4.86 -0.85 -2.11
N ILE A 51 -4.32 0.02 -1.24
CA ILE A 51 -3.03 -0.22 -0.59
C ILE A 51 -3.10 -1.51 0.25
N LYS A 52 -4.15 -1.65 1.06
CA LYS A 52 -4.35 -2.86 1.87
C LYS A 52 -4.42 -4.09 0.99
N GLU A 53 -5.20 -4.08 -0.09
CA GLU A 53 -5.33 -5.22 -1.00
C GLU A 53 -3.99 -5.59 -1.65
N LYS A 54 -3.19 -4.60 -2.06
CA LYS A 54 -1.94 -4.85 -2.81
C LYS A 54 -0.72 -5.14 -1.93
N GLU A 55 -0.68 -4.61 -0.72
CA GLU A 55 0.46 -4.76 0.20
C GLU A 55 0.25 -5.87 1.24
N GLN A 56 -0.92 -6.50 1.28
CA GLN A 56 -1.18 -7.59 2.22
C GLN A 56 -0.44 -8.86 1.80
N ILE A 57 0.64 -9.17 2.53
CA ILE A 57 1.50 -10.35 2.32
C ILE A 57 0.83 -11.65 2.79
N ILE A 58 0.05 -11.57 3.88
CA ILE A 58 -0.70 -12.70 4.42
C ILE A 58 -2.18 -12.42 4.18
N ALA A 59 -2.67 -12.86 3.03
CA ALA A 59 -4.02 -12.57 2.54
C ALA A 59 -5.02 -13.69 2.83
N SER A 60 -4.55 -14.91 3.08
CA SER A 60 -5.37 -16.08 3.36
C SER A 60 -4.89 -16.88 4.57
N GLU A 61 -5.76 -17.74 5.09
CA GLU A 61 -5.42 -18.71 6.15
C GLU A 61 -4.26 -19.61 5.72
N ARG A 62 -4.28 -20.07 4.45
CA ARG A 62 -3.19 -20.86 3.85
C ARG A 62 -1.85 -20.09 3.85
N ASP A 63 -1.86 -18.80 3.52
CA ASP A 63 -0.64 -17.99 3.55
C ASP A 63 -0.12 -17.83 4.99
N SER A 64 -1.04 -17.69 5.94
CA SER A 64 -0.70 -17.60 7.37
C SER A 64 -0.06 -18.89 7.87
N GLU A 65 -0.61 -20.04 7.53
CA GLU A 65 -0.05 -21.35 7.86
C GLU A 65 1.36 -21.51 7.26
N LEU A 66 1.52 -21.18 5.97
CA LEU A 66 2.81 -21.31 5.28
C LEU A 66 3.87 -20.37 5.86
N PHE A 67 3.48 -19.14 6.18
CA PHE A 67 4.36 -18.17 6.84
C PHE A 67 4.77 -18.64 8.24
N PHE A 68 3.82 -19.14 9.02
CA PHE A 68 4.07 -19.62 10.38
C PHE A 68 4.95 -20.88 10.39
N ASP A 69 4.70 -21.85 9.51
CA ASP A 69 5.56 -23.03 9.34
C ASP A 69 6.98 -22.61 8.93
N ALA A 70 7.13 -21.66 8.00
CA ALA A 70 8.44 -21.19 7.58
C ALA A 70 9.26 -20.55 8.72
N ILE A 71 8.61 -19.87 9.67
CA ILE A 71 9.26 -19.27 10.85
C ILE A 71 9.58 -20.31 11.92
N THR A 72 8.62 -21.18 12.24
CA THR A 72 8.73 -22.13 13.35
C THR A 72 9.53 -23.38 12.98
N ASN A 73 9.59 -23.72 11.70
CA ASN A 73 10.28 -24.88 11.16
C ASN A 73 11.16 -24.49 9.94
N PRO A 74 12.23 -23.71 10.16
CA PRO A 74 13.04 -23.19 9.08
C PRO A 74 13.76 -24.31 8.33
N LYS A 75 13.53 -24.39 7.02
CA LYS A 75 14.17 -25.37 6.14
C LYS A 75 15.62 -24.97 5.87
N LYS A 76 16.49 -25.97 5.68
CA LYS A 76 17.87 -25.73 5.26
C LYS A 76 17.90 -25.11 3.86
N PRO A 77 18.86 -24.22 3.55
CA PRO A 77 19.01 -23.65 2.21
C PRO A 77 19.17 -24.73 1.14
N SER A 78 18.55 -24.52 -0.02
CA SER A 78 18.73 -25.41 -1.17
C SER A 78 20.13 -25.29 -1.77
N GLU A 79 20.56 -26.29 -2.54
CA GLU A 79 21.85 -26.23 -3.24
C GLU A 79 21.94 -25.04 -4.20
N ALA A 80 20.83 -24.64 -4.83
CA ALA A 80 20.78 -23.44 -5.66
C ALA A 80 21.01 -22.14 -4.84
N LEU A 81 20.44 -22.04 -3.64
CA LEU A 81 20.65 -20.91 -2.73
C LEU A 81 22.10 -20.84 -2.23
N LYS A 82 22.70 -21.99 -1.91
CA LYS A 82 24.12 -22.06 -1.52
C LYS A 82 25.03 -21.60 -2.66
N LYS A 83 24.78 -22.09 -3.88
CA LYS A 83 25.53 -21.68 -5.07
C LYS A 83 25.41 -20.19 -5.37
N ALA A 84 24.19 -19.62 -5.26
CA ALA A 84 23.99 -18.18 -5.45
C ALA A 84 24.78 -17.33 -4.43
N LEU A 85 24.92 -17.81 -3.19
CA LEU A 85 25.76 -17.17 -2.18
C LEU A 85 27.25 -17.24 -2.54
N GLU A 86 27.73 -18.39 -3.05
CA GLU A 86 29.10 -18.54 -3.55
C GLU A 86 29.39 -17.58 -4.71
N ASP A 87 28.47 -17.49 -5.68
CA ASP A 87 28.56 -16.59 -6.83
C ASP A 87 28.63 -15.11 -6.38
N TYR A 88 27.79 -14.72 -5.42
CA TYR A 88 27.81 -13.38 -4.82
C TYR A 88 29.15 -13.06 -4.12
N ASN A 89 29.66 -14.00 -3.32
CA ASN A 89 30.92 -13.82 -2.60
C ASN A 89 32.11 -13.69 -3.56
N ALA A 90 32.11 -14.46 -4.65
CA ALA A 90 33.12 -14.36 -5.70
C ALA A 90 33.04 -13.00 -6.42
N PHE A 91 31.83 -12.53 -6.75
CA PHE A 91 31.62 -11.22 -7.36
C PHE A 91 32.13 -10.06 -6.48
N ILE A 92 31.81 -10.08 -5.19
CA ILE A 92 32.26 -9.05 -4.24
C ILE A 92 33.78 -9.10 -4.03
N SER A 93 34.37 -10.29 -4.01
CA SER A 93 35.82 -10.46 -3.83
C SER A 93 36.62 -10.01 -5.06
N ASN A 94 36.08 -10.20 -6.26
CA ASN A 94 36.69 -9.74 -7.52
C ASN A 94 36.44 -8.25 -7.85
N SER A 95 35.54 -7.59 -7.12
CA SER A 95 35.24 -6.15 -7.26
C SER A 95 36.00 -5.26 -6.26
N LYS A 96 36.91 -5.84 -5.48
CA LYS A 96 37.91 -5.13 -4.65
C LYS A 96 39.28 -5.21 -5.30
#